data_AF-A0A5N3W749-F1
#
_entry.id   AF-A0A5N3W749-F1
#
_cell.length_a   1.000
_cell.length_b   1.000
_cell.length_c   1.000
_cell.angle_alpha   90.00
_cell.angle_beta   90.00
_cell.angle_gamma   90.00
#
_symmetry.space_group_name_H-M   'P 1'
#
loop_
_entity.id
_entity.type
_entity.pdbx_description
1 polymer ?
#
loop_
_entity_poly.entity_id
_entity_poly.type
_entity_poly.pdbx_seq_one_letter_code
_entity_poly.pdbx_strand_id
1 'polypeptide(L)'
;AEAKAKALKAKKAVLKGTLPTFRRPKTLRLGRQPKYPQKSAPRRNKLDHYPAIKKIEDNNTLVFIVDVKANKHQIKQSVKKLYDIDVAKVNTLIRPDVQLAPDYDALDVANKIGII
;
A
#
# COMPACT_ATOMS: atom_id res chain seq x y z
N ALA A 1 28.41 -54.89 33.71
CA ALA A 1 27.86 -54.44 32.41
C ALA A 1 27.50 -52.95 32.40
N GLU A 2 26.89 -52.45 33.47
CA GLU A 2 26.43 -51.06 33.62
C GLU A 2 27.53 -49.99 33.43
N ALA A 3 28.74 -50.23 33.97
CA ALA A 3 29.87 -49.31 33.82
C ALA A 3 30.32 -49.10 32.35
N LYS A 4 30.30 -50.17 31.54
CA LYS A 4 30.63 -50.09 30.10
C LYS A 4 29.58 -49.30 29.31
N ALA A 5 28.30 -49.50 29.63
CA ALA A 5 27.20 -48.75 29.02
C ALA A 5 27.29 -47.26 29.38
N LYS A 6 27.63 -46.94 30.64
CA LYS A 6 27.84 -45.57 31.12
C LYS A 6 29.01 -44.89 30.41
N ALA A 7 30.12 -45.61 30.20
CA ALA A 7 31.28 -45.12 29.45
C ALA A 7 30.98 -44.87 27.96
N LEU A 8 30.23 -45.76 27.31
CA LEU A 8 29.81 -45.59 25.91
C LEU A 8 28.86 -44.40 25.71
N LYS A 9 27.98 -44.15 26.69
CA LYS A 9 27.03 -43.02 26.69
C LYS A 9 27.77 -41.68 26.86
N ALA A 10 28.78 -41.64 27.73
CA ALA A 10 29.67 -40.49 27.91
C ALA A 10 30.45 -40.17 26.62
N LYS A 11 31.06 -41.19 25.97
CA LYS A 11 31.77 -41.01 24.69
C LYS A 11 30.88 -40.48 23.56
N LYS A 12 29.62 -40.95 23.47
CA LYS A 12 28.64 -40.44 22.47
C LYS A 12 28.18 -39.01 22.75
N ALA A 13 28.09 -38.60 24.02
CA ALA A 13 27.71 -37.24 24.38
C ALA A 13 28.82 -36.22 24.03
N VAL A 14 30.09 -36.58 24.24
CA VAL A 14 31.25 -35.77 23.86
C VAL A 14 31.31 -35.54 22.35
N LEU A 15 30.99 -36.56 21.55
CA LEU A 15 31.02 -36.50 20.08
C LEU A 15 29.89 -35.64 19.48
N LYS A 16 28.82 -35.38 20.23
CA LYS A 16 27.66 -34.58 19.79
C LYS A 16 27.90 -33.06 19.82
N GLY A 17 29.06 -32.61 20.33
CA GLY A 17 29.29 -31.20 20.68
C GLY A 17 30.14 -30.35 19.73
N THR A 18 30.81 -30.91 18.72
CA THR A 18 31.84 -30.16 17.98
C THR A 18 31.56 -30.12 16.47
N LEU A 19 30.59 -29.31 16.05
CA LEU A 19 30.64 -28.76 14.70
C LEU A 19 31.87 -27.83 14.63
N PRO A 20 32.74 -27.94 13.60
CA PRO A 20 33.96 -27.13 13.50
C PRO A 20 33.68 -25.64 13.30
N THR A 21 32.43 -25.29 13.00
CA THR A 21 31.97 -23.92 12.75
C THR A 21 31.21 -23.39 13.96
N PHE A 22 31.79 -22.39 14.63
CA PHE A 22 31.10 -21.66 15.69
C PHE A 22 29.91 -20.88 15.12
N ARG A 23 28.71 -21.10 15.66
CA ARG A 23 27.52 -20.31 15.34
C ARG A 23 27.13 -19.49 16.56
N ARG A 24 26.89 -18.19 16.35
CA ARG A 24 26.40 -17.32 17.43
C ARG A 24 25.10 -17.90 18.02
N PRO A 25 25.01 -18.12 19.34
CA PRO A 25 23.78 -18.58 19.96
C PRO A 25 22.69 -17.53 19.79
N LYS A 26 21.44 -17.96 19.60
CA LYS A 26 20.30 -17.05 19.55
C LYS A 26 20.11 -16.45 20.94
N THR A 27 20.32 -15.15 21.04
CA THR A 27 20.11 -14.39 22.27
C THR A 27 18.74 -13.72 22.24
N LEU A 28 18.19 -13.43 23.42
CA LEU A 28 17.00 -12.59 23.56
C LEU A 28 17.23 -11.24 22.85
N ARG A 29 16.27 -10.82 22.02
CA ARG A 29 16.23 -9.48 21.41
C ARG A 29 15.01 -8.76 21.97
N LEU A 30 15.24 -7.84 22.90
CA LEU A 30 14.17 -7.02 23.47
C LEU A 30 13.58 -6.08 22.41
N GLY A 31 12.27 -5.82 22.50
CA GLY A 31 11.61 -4.78 21.71
C GLY A 31 12.15 -3.40 22.07
N ARG A 32 12.07 -2.45 21.14
CA ARG A 32 12.48 -1.06 21.42
C ARG A 32 11.51 -0.43 22.42
N GLN A 33 12.03 0.10 23.53
CA GLN A 33 11.30 0.91 24.50
C GLN A 33 11.97 2.30 24.58
N PRO A 34 11.62 3.24 23.69
CA PRO A 34 12.21 4.57 23.72
C PRO A 34 11.76 5.33 24.96
N LYS A 35 12.68 6.06 25.61
CA LYS A 35 12.40 6.85 26.82
C LYS A 35 11.58 8.12 26.54
N TYR A 36 11.61 8.60 25.31
CA TYR A 36 10.90 9.79 24.85
C TYR A 36 10.43 9.59 23.41
N PRO A 37 9.31 10.21 23.01
CA PRO A 37 8.82 10.11 21.64
C PRO A 37 9.74 10.91 20.69
N GLN A 38 10.00 10.38 19.49
CA GLN A 38 10.81 11.07 18.47
C GLN A 38 10.10 12.28 17.86
N LYS A 39 8.77 12.34 17.95
CA LYS A 39 7.95 13.46 17.50
C LYS A 39 6.93 13.75 18.59
N SER A 40 6.69 15.02 18.86
CA SER A 40 5.71 15.44 19.88
C SER A 40 4.29 14.99 19.55
N ALA A 41 3.92 14.99 18.26
CA ALA A 41 2.60 14.59 17.79
C ALA A 41 2.68 13.66 16.56
N PRO A 42 1.71 12.75 16.41
CA PRO A 42 1.56 11.95 15.19
C PRO A 42 1.17 12.85 14.01
N ARG A 43 1.62 12.47 12.81
CA ARG A 43 1.27 13.19 11.58
C ARG A 43 -0.18 12.88 11.19
N ARG A 44 -0.96 13.92 10.88
CA ARG A 44 -2.30 13.77 10.31
C ARG A 44 -2.25 13.25 8.87
N ASN A 45 -3.23 12.43 8.51
CA ASN A 45 -3.45 12.02 7.12
C ASN A 45 -3.84 13.25 6.28
N LYS A 46 -3.17 13.46 5.15
CA LYS A 46 -3.41 14.60 4.24
C LYS A 46 -4.35 14.26 3.08
N LEU A 47 -4.61 12.96 2.85
CA LEU A 47 -5.53 12.48 1.83
C LEU A 47 -6.95 12.54 2.40
N ASP A 48 -7.50 13.75 2.47
CA ASP A 48 -8.86 14.01 2.95
C ASP A 48 -9.87 13.90 1.79
N HIS A 49 -11.13 13.64 2.11
CA HIS A 49 -12.20 13.26 1.15
C HIS A 49 -12.82 14.44 0.38
N TYR A 50 -12.04 15.42 -0.09
CA TYR A 50 -12.63 16.58 -0.78
C TYR A 50 -12.99 16.26 -2.24
N PRO A 51 -14.25 16.48 -2.68
CA PRO A 51 -14.66 16.15 -4.04
C PRO A 51 -14.26 17.24 -5.05
N ALA A 52 -13.65 16.84 -6.16
CA ALA A 52 -13.66 17.61 -7.40
C ALA A 52 -14.84 17.10 -8.26
N ILE A 53 -15.93 17.86 -8.29
CA ILE A 53 -17.20 17.48 -8.94
C ILE A 53 -17.14 17.86 -10.43
N LYS A 54 -17.31 16.89 -11.36
CA LYS A 54 -17.82 17.17 -12.71
C LYS A 54 -18.62 16.01 -13.33
N LYS A 55 -19.90 16.32 -13.64
CA LYS A 55 -20.87 15.76 -14.62
C LYS A 55 -21.62 14.42 -14.34
N ILE A 56 -22.81 14.36 -14.96
CA ILE A 56 -23.91 13.37 -14.89
C ILE A 56 -23.80 12.40 -16.09
N GLU A 57 -24.49 11.26 -16.01
CA GLU A 57 -24.26 10.03 -16.76
C GLU A 57 -25.44 9.70 -17.69
N ASP A 58 -25.14 9.36 -18.94
CA ASP A 58 -26.08 8.69 -19.85
C ASP A 58 -26.19 7.16 -19.58
N ASN A 59 -25.37 6.62 -18.65
CA ASN A 59 -25.19 5.18 -18.42
C ASN A 59 -24.98 4.76 -16.94
N ASN A 60 -25.45 5.52 -15.95
CA ASN A 60 -25.23 5.19 -14.52
C ASN A 60 -23.73 5.06 -14.10
N THR A 61 -22.78 5.76 -14.77
CA THR A 61 -21.33 5.80 -14.40
C THR A 61 -20.70 7.20 -14.13
N LEU A 62 -20.32 7.49 -12.88
CA LEU A 62 -19.87 8.81 -12.44
C LEU A 62 -18.38 8.94 -12.69
N VAL A 63 -17.98 10.05 -13.30
CA VAL A 63 -16.59 10.28 -13.70
C VAL A 63 -15.98 11.37 -12.83
N PHE A 64 -15.08 10.97 -11.93
CA PHE A 64 -14.40 11.89 -10.99
C PHE A 64 -12.95 12.17 -11.40
N ILE A 65 -12.48 13.38 -11.10
CA ILE A 65 -11.05 13.67 -11.02
C ILE A 65 -10.61 13.43 -9.57
N VAL A 66 -9.55 12.65 -9.36
CA VAL A 66 -9.10 12.22 -8.03
C VAL A 66 -7.58 12.39 -7.93
N ASP A 67 -7.05 12.47 -6.71
CA ASP A 67 -5.60 12.41 -6.45
C ASP A 67 -4.99 11.12 -7.00
N VAL A 68 -3.83 11.23 -7.65
CA VAL A 68 -3.05 10.13 -8.24
C VAL A 68 -2.68 9.06 -7.19
N LYS A 69 -2.56 9.44 -5.92
CA LYS A 69 -2.24 8.50 -4.83
C LYS A 69 -3.46 7.74 -4.29
N ALA A 70 -4.67 8.06 -4.75
CA ALA A 70 -5.88 7.43 -4.24
C ALA A 70 -6.08 6.03 -4.84
N ASN A 71 -6.28 5.05 -3.96
CA ASN A 71 -6.61 3.68 -4.37
C ASN A 71 -8.13 3.53 -4.59
N LYS A 72 -8.53 2.55 -5.41
CA LYS A 72 -9.96 2.26 -5.70
C LYS A 72 -10.84 2.10 -4.46
N HIS A 73 -10.30 1.50 -3.39
CA HIS A 73 -11.02 1.35 -2.12
C HIS A 73 -11.29 2.68 -1.42
N GLN A 74 -10.31 3.60 -1.42
CA GLN A 74 -10.46 4.93 -0.85
C GLN A 74 -11.47 5.76 -1.64
N ILE A 75 -11.47 5.61 -2.97
CA ILE A 75 -12.43 6.27 -3.86
C ILE A 75 -13.84 5.76 -3.56
N LYS A 76 -14.04 4.44 -3.50
CA LYS A 76 -15.34 3.82 -3.17
C LYS A 76 -15.86 4.29 -1.81
N GLN A 77 -15.00 4.33 -0.78
CA GLN A 77 -15.37 4.81 0.55
C GLN A 77 -15.71 6.31 0.57
N SER A 78 -14.92 7.13 -0.13
CA SER A 78 -15.14 8.57 -0.22
C SER A 78 -16.45 8.87 -0.93
N VAL A 79 -16.71 8.24 -2.07
CA VAL A 79 -17.96 8.42 -2.83
C VAL A 79 -19.17 7.99 -2.00
N LYS A 80 -19.09 6.85 -1.31
CA LYS A 80 -20.15 6.40 -0.40
C LYS A 80 -20.39 7.37 0.75
N LYS A 81 -19.34 7.97 1.32
CA LYS A 81 -19.48 8.90 2.46
C LYS A 81 -19.93 10.30 2.05
N LEU A 82 -19.55 10.77 0.87
CA LEU A 82 -19.85 12.13 0.41
C LEU A 82 -21.23 12.24 -0.23
N TYR A 83 -21.67 11.18 -0.90
CA TYR A 83 -22.91 11.20 -1.68
C TYR A 83 -23.93 10.18 -1.18
N ASP A 84 -23.61 9.37 -0.17
CA ASP A 84 -24.47 8.29 0.36
C ASP A 84 -24.90 7.27 -0.71
N ILE A 85 -24.06 7.07 -1.74
CA ILE A 85 -24.30 6.14 -2.85
C ILE A 85 -23.51 4.85 -2.65
N ASP A 86 -24.15 3.70 -2.88
CA ASP A 86 -23.46 2.41 -2.96
C ASP A 86 -22.82 2.21 -4.35
N VAL A 87 -21.47 2.15 -4.36
CA VAL A 87 -20.70 1.98 -5.60
C VAL A 87 -20.47 0.50 -5.91
N ALA A 88 -20.95 0.03 -7.06
CA ALA A 88 -20.70 -1.34 -7.51
C ALA A 88 -19.21 -1.57 -7.83
N LYS A 89 -18.65 -0.80 -8.78
CA LYS A 89 -17.27 -0.93 -9.28
C LYS A 89 -16.64 0.45 -9.48
N VAL A 90 -15.34 0.55 -9.21
CA VAL A 90 -14.54 1.75 -9.50
C VAL A 90 -13.49 1.43 -10.56
N ASN A 91 -13.48 2.23 -11.62
CA ASN A 91 -12.43 2.22 -12.64
C ASN A 91 -11.60 3.50 -12.50
N THR A 92 -10.28 3.38 -12.68
CA THR A 92 -9.33 4.49 -12.56
C THR A 92 -8.42 4.47 -13.78
N LEU A 93 -8.19 5.63 -14.38
CA LEU A 93 -7.21 5.84 -15.44
C LEU A 93 -6.36 7.07 -15.11
N ILE A 94 -5.09 7.06 -15.48
CA ILE A 94 -4.23 8.25 -15.41
C ILE A 94 -4.56 9.10 -16.64
N ARG A 95 -5.07 10.30 -16.43
CA ARG A 95 -5.42 11.23 -17.51
C ARG A 95 -4.19 12.05 -17.92
N PRO A 96 -3.83 12.08 -19.22
CA PRO A 96 -2.97 13.13 -19.74
C PRO A 96 -3.81 14.40 -19.93
N ASP A 97 -3.45 15.47 -19.24
CA ASP A 97 -4.05 16.78 -19.48
C ASP A 97 -3.24 17.51 -20.56
N VAL A 98 -3.87 17.78 -21.69
CA VAL A 98 -3.26 18.53 -22.81
C VAL A 98 -4.01 19.84 -22.96
N GLN A 99 -3.32 20.96 -22.73
CA GLN A 99 -3.85 22.29 -23.02
C GLN A 99 -3.43 22.67 -24.44
N LEU A 100 -4.41 23.05 -25.27
CA LEU A 100 -4.14 23.63 -26.57
C LEU A 100 -3.74 25.10 -26.42
N ALA A 101 -3.00 25.61 -27.39
CA ALA A 101 -2.79 27.04 -27.52
C ALA A 101 -4.16 27.74 -27.68
N PRO A 102 -4.33 28.96 -27.14
CA PRO A 102 -5.62 29.67 -27.16
C PRO A 102 -6.14 29.94 -28.58
N ASP A 103 -5.25 29.92 -29.58
CA ASP A 103 -5.58 30.12 -30.99
C ASP A 103 -6.23 28.89 -31.65
N TYR A 104 -6.24 27.74 -30.96
CA TYR A 104 -6.79 26.47 -31.48
C TYR A 104 -8.01 26.03 -30.67
N ASP A 105 -9.12 25.78 -31.37
CA ASP A 105 -10.31 25.19 -30.76
C ASP A 105 -10.18 23.66 -30.64
N ALA A 106 -10.38 23.13 -29.44
CA ALA A 106 -10.35 21.71 -29.16
C ALA A 106 -11.45 20.93 -29.88
N LEU A 107 -12.61 21.55 -30.14
CA LEU A 107 -13.71 20.90 -30.85
C LEU A 107 -13.35 20.62 -32.32
N ASP A 108 -12.75 21.60 -32.99
CA ASP A 108 -12.32 21.47 -34.39
C ASP A 108 -11.24 20.41 -34.56
N VAL A 109 -10.30 20.34 -33.61
CA VAL A 109 -9.25 19.30 -33.60
C VAL A 109 -9.87 17.92 -33.34
N ALA A 110 -10.82 17.80 -32.41
CA ALA A 110 -11.48 16.53 -32.10
C ALA A 110 -12.28 15.98 -33.29
N ASN A 111 -12.98 16.86 -34.02
CA ASN A 111 -13.73 16.50 -35.22
C ASN A 111 -12.81 16.05 -36.37
N LYS A 112 -11.64 16.69 -36.54
CA LYS A 112 -10.64 16.27 -37.54
C LYS A 112 -10.05 14.89 -37.24
N ILE A 113 -9.86 14.57 -35.96
CA ILE A 113 -9.31 13.27 -35.54
C ILE A 113 -10.40 12.19 -35.50
N GLY A 114 -11.68 12.57 -35.40
CA GLY A 114 -12.83 11.65 -35.37
C GLY A 114 -13.08 11.03 -34.00
N ILE A 115 -12.82 11.77 -32.92
CA ILE A 115 -13.05 11.32 -31.53
C ILE A 115 -14.46 11.70 -31.03
N ILE A 116 -15.10 12.65 -31.72
CA ILE A 116 -16.49 13.09 -31.52
C ILE A 116 -17.38 12.54 -32.63
#